data_AF-A0A810LB71-F1
#
_entry.id   AF-A0A810LB71-F1
#
_cell.length_a   1.000
_cell.length_b   1.000
_cell.length_c   1.000
_cell.angle_alpha   90.00
_cell.angle_beta   90.00
_cell.angle_gamma   90.00
#
_symmetry.space_group_name_H-M   'P 1'
#
loop_
_entity.id
_entity.type
_entity.pdbx_description
1 polymer ?
#
loop_
_entity_poly.entity_id
_entity_poly.type
_entity_poly.pdbx_seq_one_letter_code
_entity_poly.pdbx_strand_id
1 'polypeptide(L)'
;MARHLFHRTAQAPRAGSEVWISPAAGVHGLGSFWAMVVSTTPALVAGAAYLRVVPIDDIDGDPVVRTYYVRLTGLLVREPR
;
A
#
# COMPACT_ATOMS: atom_id res chain seq x y z
N MET A 1 -12.37 -18.99 10.11
CA MET A 1 -12.18 -17.67 9.44
C MET A 1 -11.04 -16.92 10.11
N ALA A 2 -9.96 -16.63 9.39
CA ALA A 2 -8.91 -15.75 9.89
C ALA A 2 -9.45 -14.31 9.97
N ARG A 3 -9.44 -13.71 11.16
CA ARG A 3 -9.79 -12.29 11.32
C ARG A 3 -8.63 -11.47 10.77
N HIS A 4 -8.79 -10.88 9.58
CA HIS A 4 -7.83 -9.92 9.05
C HIS A 4 -7.95 -8.62 9.84
N LEU A 5 -6.88 -8.18 10.48
CA LEU A 5 -6.86 -6.94 11.25
C LEU A 5 -6.47 -5.80 10.31
N PHE A 6 -7.49 -5.07 9.85
CA PHE A 6 -7.31 -3.87 9.02
C PHE A 6 -7.14 -2.66 9.91
N HIS A 7 -6.20 -1.79 9.59
CA HIS A 7 -6.00 -0.56 10.33
C HIS A 7 -5.53 0.57 9.41
N ARG A 8 -5.79 1.81 9.83
CA ARG A 8 -5.11 2.98 9.27
C ARG A 8 -3.79 3.14 10.00
N THR A 9 -2.76 3.60 9.31
CA THR A 9 -1.42 3.71 9.89
C THR A 9 -0.91 5.15 9.86
N ALA A 10 -0.09 5.52 10.85
CA ALA A 10 0.74 6.71 10.81
C ALA A 10 2.21 6.38 10.45
N GLN A 11 2.52 5.10 10.32
CA GLN A 11 3.84 4.57 10.02
C GLN A 11 3.87 3.94 8.64
N ALA A 12 5.03 3.99 7.99
CA ALA A 12 5.18 3.43 6.67
C ALA A 12 5.06 1.88 6.75
N PRO A 13 4.21 1.24 5.93
CA PRO A 13 4.04 -0.21 5.96
C PRO A 13 5.33 -0.92 5.55
N ARG A 14 5.56 -2.10 6.13
CA ARG A 14 6.73 -2.94 5.81
C ARG A 14 6.48 -3.79 4.56
N ALA A 15 7.56 -4.32 3.98
CA ALA A 15 7.46 -5.31 2.91
C ALA A 15 6.60 -6.51 3.32
N GLY A 16 5.82 -7.05 2.38
CA GLY A 16 4.84 -8.11 2.61
C GLY A 16 3.50 -7.65 3.18
N SER A 17 3.38 -6.38 3.62
CA SER A 17 2.07 -5.81 3.99
C SER A 17 1.23 -5.60 2.75
N GLU A 18 -0.08 -5.73 2.90
CA GLU A 18 -1.02 -5.37 1.86
C GLU A 18 -1.65 -4.03 2.16
N VAL A 19 -1.81 -3.22 1.13
CA VAL A 19 -2.30 -1.85 1.23
C VAL A 19 -3.42 -1.60 0.22
N TRP A 20 -4.41 -0.81 0.63
CA TRP A 20 -5.47 -0.36 -0.27
C TRP A 20 -5.04 0.94 -0.96
N ILE A 21 -4.59 0.82 -2.21
CA ILE A 21 -4.24 1.98 -3.05
C ILE A 21 -5.55 2.62 -3.51
N SER A 22 -5.75 3.90 -3.20
CA SER A 22 -6.98 4.63 -3.50
C SER A 22 -6.80 6.15 -3.43
N PRO A 23 -7.78 6.94 -3.90
CA PRO A 23 -7.78 8.40 -3.75
C PRO A 23 -7.69 8.87 -2.30
N ALA A 24 -8.19 8.09 -1.33
CA ALA A 24 -8.08 8.42 0.09
C ALA A 24 -6.60 8.46 0.55
N ALA A 25 -5.76 7.59 -0.02
CA ALA A 25 -4.31 7.59 0.19
C ALA A 25 -3.56 8.62 -0.69
N GLY A 26 -4.27 9.47 -1.44
CA GLY A 26 -3.66 10.47 -2.34
C GLY A 26 -3.26 9.93 -3.72
N VAL A 27 -3.67 8.70 -4.08
CA VAL A 27 -3.42 8.12 -5.40
C VAL A 27 -4.67 8.25 -6.27
N HIS A 28 -4.64 9.17 -7.23
CA HIS A 28 -5.80 9.52 -8.07
C HIS A 28 -5.71 8.89 -9.47
N GLY A 29 -6.86 8.74 -10.14
CA GLY A 29 -6.93 8.36 -11.56
C GLY A 29 -6.76 6.88 -11.89
N LEU A 30 -6.58 6.01 -10.89
CA LEU A 30 -6.30 4.57 -11.08
C LEU A 30 -7.34 3.64 -10.45
N GLY A 31 -8.49 4.18 -10.03
CA GLY A 31 -9.48 3.42 -9.26
C GLY A 31 -8.98 3.09 -7.85
N SER A 32 -9.32 1.91 -7.33
CA SER A 32 -8.83 1.44 -6.04
C SER A 32 -8.64 -0.07 -6.03
N PHE A 33 -7.56 -0.54 -5.41
CA PHE A 33 -7.17 -1.94 -5.45
C PHE A 33 -6.25 -2.30 -4.28
N TRP A 34 -6.18 -3.60 -3.96
CA TRP A 34 -5.21 -4.11 -3.02
C TRP A 34 -3.87 -4.36 -3.71
N ALA A 35 -2.79 -3.99 -3.05
CA ALA A 35 -1.44 -4.23 -3.53
C ALA A 35 -0.55 -4.71 -2.38
N MET A 36 0.39 -5.60 -2.69
CA MET A 36 1.42 -6.04 -1.77
C MET A 36 2.61 -5.09 -1.82
N VAL A 37 3.08 -4.65 -0.66
CA VAL A 37 4.26 -3.78 -0.51
C VAL A 37 5.52 -4.61 -0.74
N VAL A 38 6.33 -4.18 -1.70
CA VAL A 38 7.66 -4.73 -1.98
C VAL A 38 8.70 -4.01 -1.13
N SER A 39 8.65 -2.67 -1.09
CA SER A 39 9.56 -1.84 -0.31
C SER A 39 9.00 -0.45 -0.09
N THR A 40 9.45 0.22 0.96
CA THR A 40 8.98 1.56 1.33
C THR A 40 10.16 2.52 1.44
N THR A 41 10.01 3.72 0.89
CA THR A 41 10.97 4.81 1.01
C THR A 41 10.29 6.01 1.68
N PRO A 42 10.92 6.64 2.70
CA PRO A 42 10.38 7.86 3.29
C PRO A 42 10.20 8.96 2.25
N ALA A 43 9.10 9.70 2.33
CA ALA A 43 8.94 10.94 1.57
C ALA A 43 9.54 12.13 2.35
N LEU A 44 9.80 13.23 1.64
CA LEU A 44 10.23 14.50 2.28
C LEU A 44 9.10 15.17 3.09
N VAL A 45 7.86 14.73 2.89
CA VAL A 45 6.68 15.27 3.58
C VAL A 45 6.28 14.34 4.71
N ALA A 46 6.13 14.88 5.92
CA ALA A 46 5.68 14.14 7.08
C ALA A 46 4.31 13.48 6.82
N GLY A 47 4.15 12.24 7.28
CA GLY A 47 2.93 11.44 7.09
C GLY A 47 2.73 10.94 5.65
N ALA A 48 3.79 10.94 4.83
CA ALA A 48 3.77 10.38 3.48
C ALA A 48 4.95 9.43 3.24
N ALA A 49 4.81 8.55 2.25
CA ALA A 49 5.86 7.63 1.84
C ALA A 49 5.75 7.32 0.33
N TYR A 50 6.84 6.84 -0.25
CA TYR A 50 6.82 6.16 -1.54
C TYR A 50 6.74 4.65 -1.31
N LEU A 51 5.70 4.01 -1.83
CA LEU A 51 5.53 2.57 -1.78
C LEU A 51 5.81 1.96 -3.15
N ARG A 52 6.72 1.00 -3.19
CA ARG A 52 6.84 0.08 -4.33
C ARG A 52 5.93 -1.10 -4.05
N VAL A 53 4.97 -1.34 -4.94
CA VAL A 53 3.91 -2.33 -4.73
C VAL A 53 3.67 -3.16 -5.99
N VAL A 54 3.07 -4.33 -5.82
CA VAL A 54 2.51 -5.15 -6.89
C VAL A 54 1.01 -5.30 -6.62
N PRO A 55 0.10 -5.00 -7.57
CA PRO A 55 -1.33 -5.31 -7.40
C PRO A 55 -1.53 -6.80 -7.11
N ILE A 56 -2.40 -7.15 -6.16
CA ILE A 56 -2.56 -8.55 -5.74
C ILE A 56 -2.98 -9.45 -6.91
N ASP A 57 -3.85 -8.93 -7.78
CA ASP A 57 -4.35 -9.65 -8.95
C ASP A 57 -3.24 -9.98 -9.99
N ASP A 58 -2.09 -9.29 -9.92
CA ASP A 58 -0.96 -9.49 -10.83
C ASP A 58 0.14 -10.39 -10.25
N ILE A 59 0.09 -10.76 -8.95
CA ILE A 59 1.20 -11.45 -8.24
C ILE A 59 1.52 -12.81 -8.85
N ASP A 60 0.48 -13.62 -9.13
CA ASP A 60 0.63 -14.99 -9.64
C ASP A 60 0.79 -15.03 -11.18
N GLY A 61 0.75 -13.86 -11.83
CA GLY A 61 0.87 -13.69 -13.28
C GLY A 61 2.21 -13.10 -13.70
N ASP A 62 2.15 -11.91 -14.32
CA ASP A 62 3.32 -11.11 -14.71
C ASP A 62 3.41 -9.88 -13.78
N PRO A 63 4.07 -10.01 -12.61
CA PRO A 63 4.03 -8.98 -11.58
C PRO A 63 4.80 -7.72 -11.99
N VAL A 64 4.07 -6.64 -12.24
CA VAL A 64 4.67 -5.33 -12.53
C VAL A 64 4.74 -4.49 -11.26
N VAL A 65 5.97 -4.24 -10.77
CA VAL A 65 6.19 -3.35 -9.63
C VAL A 65 5.95 -1.91 -10.02
N ARG A 66 5.08 -1.21 -9.28
CA ARG A 66 4.77 0.21 -9.47
C ARG A 66 5.11 1.00 -8.22
N THR A 67 5.47 2.28 -8.39
CA THR A 67 5.77 3.18 -7.28
C THR A 67 4.66 4.21 -7.12
N TYR A 68 4.14 4.36 -5.90
CA TYR A 68 3.13 5.37 -5.56
C TYR A 68 3.60 6.25 -4.41
N TYR A 69 3.44 7.56 -4.56
CA TYR A 69 3.44 8.48 -3.43
C TYR A 69 2.10 8.36 -2.70
N VAL A 70 2.12 8.12 -1.39
CA VAL A 70 0.92 7.92 -0.58
C VAL A 70 0.92 8.78 0.69
N ARG A 71 -0.28 9.17 1.12
CA ARG A 71 -0.56 9.77 2.43
C ARG A 71 -0.94 8.65 3.41
N LEU A 72 -0.16 8.49 4.48
CA LEU A 72 -0.32 7.38 5.43
C LEU A 72 -1.68 7.42 6.15
N THR A 73 -2.19 8.62 6.47
CA THR A 73 -3.47 8.82 7.16
C THR A 73 -4.68 8.27 6.40
N GLY A 74 -4.58 8.16 5.07
CA GLY A 74 -5.62 7.60 4.21
C GLY A 74 -5.32 6.19 3.71
N LEU A 75 -4.21 5.59 4.13
CA LEU A 75 -3.78 4.28 3.71
C LEU A 75 -4.36 3.21 4.66
N LEU A 76 -5.14 2.30 4.10
CA LEU A 76 -5.58 1.10 4.82
C LEU A 76 -4.53 0.01 4.65
N VAL A 77 -4.11 -0.60 5.77
CA VAL A 77 -3.07 -1.63 5.80
C VAL A 77 -3.63 -2.92 6.39
N ARG A 78 -3.21 -4.03 5.79
CA ARG A 78 -3.38 -5.40 6.26
C ARG A 78 -1.99 -6.01 6.41
N GLU A 79 -1.59 -6.26 7.65
CA GLU A 79 -0.26 -6.82 7.96
C GLU A 79 -0.18 -8.31 7.59
N PRO A 80 1.00 -8.78 7.15
CA PRO A 80 1.26 -10.21 7.07
C PRO A 80 1.39 -10.75 8.50
N ARG A 81 0.92 -11.98 8.71
CA ARG A 81 1.04 -12.68 9.99
C ARG A 81 2.49 -12.99 10.34
#